data_AF-A0A7G8E5X5-F1
#
_entry.id   AF-A0A7G8E5X5-F1
#
_cell.length_a   1.000
_cell.length_b   1.000
_cell.length_c   1.000
_cell.angle_alpha   90.00
_cell.angle_beta   90.00
_cell.angle_gamma   90.00
#
_symmetry.space_group_name_H-M   'P 1'
#
loop_
_entity.id
_entity.type
_entity.pdbx_description
1 polymer ?
#
loop_
_entity_poly.entity_id
_entity_poly.type
_entity_poly.pdbx_seq_one_letter_code
_entity_poly.pdbx_strand_id
1 'polypeptide(L)' 'MTEIFYISSGSAQVTVDGKNFECPTGSCIAIEPHEQHRLSNTSNDDLVILYLGLHA' A
#
# COMPACT_ATOMS: atom_id res chain seq x y z
N MET A 1 -13.47 5.30 5.68
CA MET A 1 -12.16 5.74 6.19
C MET A 1 -11.20 5.64 5.04
N THR A 2 -10.46 6.71 4.75
CA THR A 2 -9.40 6.67 3.74
C THR A 2 -8.14 6.12 4.41
N GLU A 3 -7.39 5.30 3.70
CA GLU A 3 -6.17 4.68 4.23
C GLU A 3 -4.98 5.11 3.37
N ILE A 4 -3.85 5.40 3.99
CA ILE A 4 -2.60 5.74 3.29
C ILE A 4 -1.52 4.76 3.70
N PHE A 5 -0.85 4.18 2.71
CA PHE A 5 0.30 3.31 2.89
C PHE A 5 1.54 3.97 2.27
N TYR A 6 2.57 4.19 3.08
CA TYR A 6 3.88 4.65 2.64
C TYR A 6 4.92 3.54 2.79
N ILE A 7 5.61 3.22 1.69
CA ILE A 7 6.62 2.16 1.66
C ILE A 7 7.97 2.74 2.11
N SER A 8 8.36 2.47 3.35
CA SER A 8 9.62 2.97 3.92
C SER A 8 10.83 2.08 3.63
N SER A 9 10.61 0.80 3.36
CA SER A 9 11.63 -0.15 2.94
C SER A 9 11.01 -1.33 2.19
N GLY A 10 11.77 -1.98 1.31
CA GLY A 10 11.30 -3.08 0.46
C GLY A 10 10.46 -2.61 -0.73
N SER A 11 9.69 -3.54 -1.30
CA SER A 11 8.75 -3.28 -2.41
C SER A 11 7.45 -4.04 -2.21
N ALA A 12 6.33 -3.35 -2.44
CA ALA A 12 5.00 -3.94 -2.37
C ALA A 12 4.36 -4.00 -3.76
N GLN A 13 3.65 -5.09 -4.03
CA GLN A 13 2.56 -5.07 -5.02
C GLN A 13 1.26 -4.79 -4.27
N VAL A 14 0.59 -3.71 -4.65
CA VAL A 14 -0.73 -3.34 -4.11
C VAL A 14 -1.79 -3.64 -5.16
N THR A 15 -2.72 -4.52 -4.83
CA THR A 15 -3.91 -4.75 -5.65
C THR A 15 -5.05 -3.92 -5.08
N VAL A 16 -5.69 -3.06 -5.89
CA VAL A 16 -6.89 -2.28 -5.52
C VAL A 16 -7.96 -2.57 -6.56
N ASP A 17 -9.11 -3.10 -6.13
CA ASP A 17 -10.23 -3.50 -7.01
C ASP A 17 -9.79 -4.33 -8.23
N GLY A 18 -8.85 -5.25 -8.00
CA GLY A 18 -8.30 -6.15 -9.02
C GLY A 18 -7.20 -5.55 -9.90
N LYS A 19 -6.87 -4.26 -9.76
CA LYS A 19 -5.76 -3.62 -10.48
C LYS A 19 -4.49 -3.63 -9.62
N ASN A 20 -3.38 -4.04 -10.24
CA ASN A 20 -2.09 -4.10 -9.57
C ASN A 20 -1.29 -2.80 -9.76
N PHE A 21 -0.62 -2.38 -8.70
CA PHE A 21 0.28 -1.25 -8.63
C PHE A 21 1.60 -1.73 -8.01
N GLU A 22 2.72 -1.41 -8.65
CA GLU A 22 4.04 -1.62 -8.06
C GLU A 22 4.40 -0.39 -7.22
N CYS A 23 4.73 -0.63 -5.95
CA CYS A 23 5.04 0.39 -4.96
C CYS A 23 6.44 0.12 -4.39
N PRO A 24 7.51 0.59 -5.05
CA PRO A 24 8.86 0.54 -4.49
C PRO A 24 9.00 1.44 -3.25
N THR A 25 10.14 1.34 -2.56
CA THR A 25 10.48 2.24 -1.46
C THR A 25 10.34 3.71 -1.87
N GLY A 26 9.70 4.50 -1.01
CA GLY A 26 9.36 5.90 -1.26
C GLY A 26 7.98 6.12 -1.89
N SER A 27 7.32 5.07 -2.39
CA SER A 27 5.94 5.18 -2.88
C SER A 27 4.94 5.45 -1.76
N CYS A 28 3.89 6.17 -2.11
CA CYS A 28 2.72 6.43 -1.28
C CYS A 28 1.48 6.08 -2.09
N ILE A 29 0.56 5.32 -1.49
CA ILE A 29 -0.72 4.97 -2.11
C ILE A 29 -1.85 5.25 -1.13
N ALA A 30 -2.91 5.89 -1.63
CA ALA A 30 -4.15 6.10 -0.91
C ALA A 30 -5.19 5.08 -1.36
N ILE A 31 -5.94 4.56 -0.41
CA ILE A 31 -7.11 3.70 -0.62
C ILE A 31 -8.35 4.50 -0.22
N GLU A 32 -9.24 4.67 -1.17
CA GLU A 32 -10.49 5.39 -0.96
C GLU A 32 -11.50 4.51 -0.20
N PRO A 33 -12.49 5.13 0.48
CA PRO A 33 -13.53 4.37 1.15
C PRO A 33 -14.19 3.36 0.21
N HIS A 34 -14.36 2.14 0.70
CA HIS A 34 -14.98 1.00 0.03
C HIS A 34 -14.11 0.27 -1.02
N GLU A 35 -12.94 0.79 -1.39
CA GLU A 35 -12.00 0.04 -2.24
C GLU A 35 -11.47 -1.20 -1.51
N GLN A 36 -11.48 -2.34 -2.19
CA GLN A 36 -10.91 -3.58 -1.66
C GLN A 36 -9.44 -3.65 -2.06
N HIS A 37 -8.55 -3.76 -1.08
CA HIS A 37 -7.12 -3.74 -1.33
C HIS A 37 -6.37 -4.90 -0.66
N ARG A 38 -5.24 -5.26 -1.26
CA ARG A 38 -4.28 -6.23 -0.72
C ARG A 38 -2.86 -5.77 -1.02
N LEU A 39 -2.03 -5.72 0.01
CA LEU A 39 -0.59 -5.48 -0.13
C LEU A 39 0.13 -6.82 -0.03
N SER A 40 1.03 -7.09 -0.99
CA SER A 40 1.86 -8.29 -1.01
C SER A 40 3.33 -7.89 -1.06
N ASN A 41 4.15 -8.41 -0.15
CA ASN A 41 5.60 -8.32 -0.31
C ASN A 41 6.02 -9.29 -1.42
N THR A 42 6.49 -8.74 -2.54
CA THR A 42 6.96 -9.53 -3.69
C THR A 42 8.49 -9.57 -3.76
N SER A 43 9.18 -9.03 -2.75
CA SER A 43 10.63 -9.00 -2.65
C SER A 43 11.14 -9.99 -1.60
N ASN A 44 12.46 -10.20 -1.57
CA ASN A 44 13.14 -11.02 -0.55
C ASN A 44 13.53 -10.21 0.69
N ASP A 45 13.33 -8.89 0.66
CA ASP A 45 13.65 -7.97 1.75
C ASP A 45 12.42 -7.75 2.64
N ASP A 46 12.65 -7.28 3.86
CA ASP A 46 11.56 -6.88 4.75
C ASP A 46 10.78 -5.70 4.15
N LEU A 47 9.46 -5.86 4.03
CA LEU A 47 8.56 -4.80 3.62
C LEU A 47 8.12 -4.01 4.86
N VAL A 48 8.59 -2.77 4.99
CA VAL A 48 8.26 -1.88 6.11
C VAL A 48 7.36 -0.76 5.63
N ILE A 49 6.17 -0.66 6.23
CA ILE A 49 5.10 0.25 5.77
C ILE A 49 4.64 1.13 6.93
N LEU A 50 4.47 2.42 6.66
CA LEU A 50 3.72 3.32 7.54
C LEU A 50 2.26 3.37 7.07
N TYR A 51 1.34 3.05 7.97
CA TYR A 51 -0.11 3.09 7.74
C TYR A 51 -0.74 4.28 8.48
N LEU A 52 -1.58 5.02 7.76
CA LEU A 52 -2.35 6.14 8.30
C LEU A 52 -3.82 5.97 7.91
N GLY A 53 -4.70 5.82 8.91
CA GLY A 53 -6.14 5.88 8.74
C GLY A 53 -6.63 7.32 8.91
N LEU A 54 -7.37 7.83 7.91
CA LEU A 54 -7.99 9.16 7.94
C LEU A 54 -9.50 9.03 7.99
N HIS A 55 -10.09 9.62 9.03
CA HIS A 55 -11.53 9.74 9.20
C HIS A 55 -11.87 11.22 9.31
N ALA A 56 -12.67 11.73 8.38
CA ALA A 56 -13.23 13.08 8.42
C ALA A 56 -14.59 13.08 9.13
#